data_AF-A0A1R1EVS8-F1
#
_entry.id   AF-A0A1R1EVS8-F1
#
_cell.length_a   1.000
_cell.length_b   1.000
_cell.length_c   1.000
_cell.angle_alpha   90.00
_cell.angle_beta   90.00
_cell.angle_gamma   90.00
#
_symmetry.space_group_name_H-M   'P 1'
#
loop_
_entity.id
_entity.type
_entity.pdbx_description
1 polymer ?
#
loop_
_entity_poly.entity_id
_entity_poly.type
_entity_poly.pdbx_seq_one_letter_code
_entity_poly.pdbx_strand_id
1 'polypeptide(L)'
;MKNDHWRKITWIVAALLLIMITACGNSKFNPNEFSEQDLAVTKTDSEDKITYGMSQEEAEKILGEGTPTGVGQSYQYNNGITIGYRDAKVVSIILNKDSKGYFKAARGAEAGMTHQEILDLYGKEHVLVESERNIDYAYHIQKETFLDEKSLQAEKDDLAIYRASFMLTKEGQVNQVILSDQRFATTFK
;
A
#
# COMPACT_ATOMS: atom_id res chain seq x y z
N MET A 1 30.05 -41.43 25.88
CA MET A 1 28.58 -41.35 25.72
C MET A 1 28.02 -39.91 25.83
N LYS A 2 28.78 -38.85 25.47
CA LYS A 2 28.34 -37.43 25.59
C LYS A 2 28.02 -36.74 24.25
N ASN A 3 28.36 -37.35 23.11
CA ASN A 3 28.24 -36.69 21.80
C ASN A 3 26.86 -36.83 21.14
N ASP A 4 26.01 -37.72 21.65
CA ASP A 4 24.71 -38.01 21.02
C ASP A 4 23.62 -37.01 21.45
N HIS A 5 23.72 -36.48 22.68
CA HIS A 5 22.83 -35.42 23.17
C HIS A 5 23.07 -34.08 22.46
N TRP A 6 24.33 -33.72 22.20
CA TRP A 6 24.65 -32.45 21.54
C TRP A 6 24.19 -32.46 20.08
N ARG A 7 24.40 -33.56 19.33
CA ARG A 7 23.88 -33.72 17.96
C ARG A 7 22.35 -33.55 17.91
N LYS A 8 21.60 -34.16 18.83
CA LYS A 8 20.14 -34.03 18.88
C LYS A 8 19.69 -32.60 19.16
N ILE A 9 20.39 -31.88 20.04
CA ILE A 9 20.14 -30.45 20.30
C ILE A 9 20.47 -29.60 19.07
N THR A 10 21.57 -29.88 18.36
CA THR A 10 21.92 -29.16 17.13
C THR A 10 20.88 -29.38 16.02
N TRP A 11 20.35 -30.60 15.88
CA TRP A 11 19.28 -30.91 14.94
C TRP A 11 17.94 -30.24 15.28
N ILE A 12 17.61 -30.13 16.57
CA ILE A 12 16.39 -29.45 17.03
C ILE A 12 16.51 -27.93 16.81
N VAL A 13 17.67 -27.34 17.10
CA VAL A 13 17.92 -25.90 16.86
C VAL A 13 17.94 -25.58 15.36
N ALA A 14 18.54 -26.44 14.53
CA ALA A 14 18.52 -26.28 13.07
C ALA A 14 17.10 -26.42 12.48
N ALA A 15 16.28 -27.34 13.00
CA ALA A 15 14.88 -27.48 12.60
C ALA A 15 14.02 -26.27 13.00
N LEU A 16 14.27 -25.69 14.18
CA LEU A 16 13.60 -24.45 14.64
C LEU A 16 14.00 -23.22 13.83
N LEU A 17 15.26 -23.13 13.39
CA LEU A 17 15.74 -22.06 12.49
C LEU A 17 15.17 -22.19 11.07
N LEU A 18 14.92 -23.42 10.59
CA LEU A 18 14.31 -23.69 9.29
C LEU A 18 12.82 -23.33 9.21
N ILE A 19 12.11 -23.28 10.34
CA ILE A 19 10.69 -22.88 10.38
C ILE A 19 10.53 -21.35 10.29
N MET A 20 11.57 -20.56 10.60
CA MET A 20 11.50 -19.10 10.46
C MET A 20 11.67 -18.60 9.01
N ILE A 21 11.99 -19.48 8.06
CA ILE A 21 12.24 -19.11 6.64
C ILE A 21 11.01 -19.30 5.75
N THR A 22 9.86 -19.75 6.28
CA THR A 22 8.62 -19.93 5.49
C THR A 22 7.59 -18.83 5.67
N ALA A 23 7.92 -17.75 6.39
CA ALA A 23 7.09 -16.54 6.46
C ALA A 23 7.25 -15.66 5.20
N CYS A 24 7.31 -16.25 4.00
CA CYS A 24 6.93 -15.55 2.78
C CYS A 24 5.40 -15.46 2.80
N GLY A 25 4.90 -14.48 3.54
CA GLY A 25 3.48 -14.25 3.74
C GLY A 25 2.82 -13.88 2.41
N ASN A 26 2.14 -14.85 1.80
CA ASN A 26 0.92 -14.55 1.05
C ASN A 26 -0.08 -14.03 2.08
N SER A 27 -0.03 -12.74 2.39
CA SER A 27 -1.04 -12.06 3.19
C SER A 27 -2.37 -12.23 2.46
N LYS A 28 -3.22 -13.11 2.97
CA LYS A 28 -4.56 -13.31 2.44
C LYS A 28 -5.42 -12.13 2.92
N PHE A 29 -5.55 -11.12 2.07
CA PHE A 29 -6.41 -9.97 2.34
C PHE A 29 -7.88 -10.39 2.27
N ASN A 30 -8.68 -9.94 3.24
CA ASN A 30 -10.14 -10.08 3.20
C ASN A 30 -10.77 -8.73 2.87
N PRO A 31 -11.83 -8.68 2.04
CA PRO A 31 -12.62 -7.46 1.84
C PRO A 31 -13.19 -6.93 3.16
N ASN A 32 -13.37 -5.61 3.28
CA ASN A 32 -13.82 -4.90 4.49
C ASN A 32 -12.85 -4.97 5.69
N GLU A 33 -11.61 -5.42 5.49
CA GLU A 33 -10.52 -5.30 6.46
C GLU A 33 -9.46 -4.37 5.90
N PHE A 34 -8.69 -3.69 6.74
CA PHE A 34 -7.54 -2.88 6.33
C PHE A 34 -6.44 -2.96 7.38
N SER A 35 -5.19 -2.83 6.94
CA SER A 35 -3.99 -2.93 7.75
C SER A 35 -2.85 -2.11 7.15
N GLU A 36 -1.71 -1.97 7.84
CA GLU A 36 -0.59 -1.21 7.27
C GLU A 36 -0.01 -1.89 6.02
N GLN A 37 -0.19 -3.22 5.91
CA GLN A 37 0.25 -4.00 4.76
C GLN A 37 -0.46 -3.58 3.46
N ASP A 38 -1.63 -2.96 3.58
CA ASP A 38 -2.39 -2.44 2.44
C ASP A 38 -1.76 -1.19 1.82
N LEU A 39 -0.86 -0.52 2.55
CA LEU A 39 -0.12 0.66 2.10
C LEU A 39 1.20 0.29 1.45
N ALA A 40 1.15 -0.73 0.60
CA ALA A 40 2.27 -1.15 -0.19
C ALA A 40 1.85 -1.35 -1.65
N VAL A 41 2.80 -1.15 -2.55
CA VAL A 41 2.72 -1.60 -3.93
C VAL A 41 3.86 -2.56 -4.20
N THR A 42 3.60 -3.56 -5.03
CA THR A 42 4.60 -4.53 -5.48
C THR A 42 4.82 -4.35 -6.97
N LYS A 43 6.06 -4.47 -7.42
CA LYS A 43 6.35 -4.68 -8.83
C LYS A 43 5.69 -5.97 -9.33
N THR A 44 5.40 -6.05 -10.61
CA THR A 44 4.78 -7.26 -11.21
C THR A 44 5.81 -8.28 -11.69
N ASP A 45 7.01 -7.81 -12.05
CA ASP A 45 8.12 -8.60 -12.58
C ASP A 45 9.08 -9.13 -11.49
N SER A 46 8.87 -8.71 -10.25
CA SER A 46 9.69 -9.01 -9.08
C SER A 46 8.83 -8.97 -7.81
N GLU A 47 9.37 -9.44 -6.69
CA GLU A 47 8.69 -9.35 -5.38
C GLU A 47 9.04 -8.05 -4.64
N ASP A 48 9.71 -7.10 -5.30
CA ASP A 48 10.09 -5.82 -4.72
C ASP A 48 8.84 -5.01 -4.31
N LYS A 49 8.87 -4.49 -3.09
CA LYS A 49 7.76 -3.72 -2.50
C LYS A 49 8.20 -2.31 -2.18
N ILE A 50 7.30 -1.35 -2.40
CA ILE A 50 7.40 0.01 -1.89
C ILE A 50 6.29 0.15 -0.87
N THR A 51 6.65 0.47 0.37
CA THR A 51 5.72 0.49 1.50
C THR A 51 5.73 1.85 2.15
N TYR A 52 4.58 2.28 2.66
CA TYR A 52 4.49 3.45 3.52
C TYR A 52 5.53 3.39 4.66
N GLY A 53 6.15 4.52 4.96
CA GLY A 53 7.18 4.64 5.99
C GLY A 53 8.58 4.15 5.58
N MET A 54 8.73 3.46 4.44
CA MET A 54 10.03 3.12 3.86
C MET A 54 10.85 4.40 3.62
N SER A 55 12.18 4.31 3.79
CA SER A 55 13.03 5.47 3.50
C SER A 55 13.06 5.78 2.00
N GLN A 56 13.29 7.05 1.66
CA GLN A 56 13.48 7.47 0.27
C GLN A 56 14.62 6.70 -0.40
N GLU A 57 15.73 6.51 0.31
CA GLU A 57 16.89 5.77 -0.20
C GLU A 57 16.54 4.31 -0.54
N GLU A 58 15.77 3.63 0.30
CA GLU A 58 15.30 2.27 0.02
C GLU A 58 14.34 2.23 -1.18
N ALA A 59 13.42 3.19 -1.27
CA ALA A 59 12.52 3.29 -2.40
C ALA A 59 13.28 3.53 -3.72
N GLU A 60 14.30 4.40 -3.72
CA GLU A 60 15.12 4.70 -4.89
C GLU A 60 16.04 3.54 -5.30
N LYS A 61 16.48 2.69 -4.36
CA LYS A 61 17.16 1.42 -4.69
C LYS A 61 16.28 0.50 -5.55
N ILE A 62 14.96 0.56 -5.34
CA ILE A 62 13.99 -0.24 -6.08
C ILE A 62 13.57 0.47 -7.38
N LEU A 63 13.24 1.76 -7.29
CA LEU A 63 12.61 2.51 -8.38
C LEU A 63 13.61 3.20 -9.33
N GLY A 64 14.88 3.30 -8.92
CA GLY A 64 15.87 4.15 -9.57
C GLY A 64 15.70 5.62 -9.18
N GLU A 65 16.26 6.51 -9.99
CA GLU A 65 16.22 7.95 -9.76
C GLU A 65 14.86 8.54 -10.16
N GLY A 66 14.26 9.30 -9.25
CA GLY A 66 12.99 9.99 -9.47
C GLY A 66 13.17 11.39 -10.05
N THR A 67 12.19 11.87 -10.82
CA THR A 67 12.11 13.26 -11.27
C THR A 67 11.12 14.04 -10.42
N PRO A 68 11.48 15.21 -9.84
CA PRO A 68 10.55 16.03 -9.08
C PRO A 68 9.30 16.39 -9.88
N THR A 69 8.12 16.25 -9.29
CA THR A 69 6.85 16.61 -9.95
C THR A 69 6.57 18.12 -9.91
N GLY A 70 7.34 18.87 -9.11
CA GLY A 70 7.09 20.28 -8.81
C GLY A 70 5.96 20.51 -7.79
N VAL A 71 5.36 19.45 -7.24
CA VAL A 71 4.27 19.55 -6.25
C VAL A 71 4.64 18.80 -4.97
N GLY A 72 4.81 19.56 -3.88
CA GLY A 72 5.29 19.03 -2.60
C GLY A 72 6.66 18.36 -2.73
N GLN A 73 6.93 17.42 -1.83
CA GLN A 73 8.11 16.55 -1.90
C GLN A 73 7.75 15.25 -2.64
N SER A 74 7.32 15.36 -3.90
CA SER A 74 6.88 14.21 -4.70
C SER A 74 7.72 14.03 -5.94
N TYR A 75 7.98 12.78 -6.29
CA TYR A 75 8.85 12.39 -7.40
C TYR A 75 8.15 11.35 -8.26
N GLN A 76 8.19 11.55 -9.57
CA GLN A 76 7.74 10.60 -10.58
C GLN A 76 8.90 9.68 -10.95
N TYR A 77 8.62 8.39 -10.99
CA TYR A 77 9.56 7.36 -11.43
C TYR A 77 9.05 6.71 -12.71
N ASN A 78 9.87 5.83 -13.29
CA ASN A 78 9.51 5.06 -14.47
C ASN A 78 8.26 4.22 -14.24
N ASN A 79 7.55 3.90 -15.34
CA ASN A 79 6.36 3.06 -15.33
C ASN A 79 5.24 3.59 -14.42
N GLY A 80 5.00 4.90 -14.46
CA GLY A 80 3.75 5.47 -13.96
C GLY A 80 3.58 5.55 -12.44
N ILE A 81 4.62 5.33 -11.63
CA ILE A 81 4.56 5.47 -10.18
C ILE A 81 5.10 6.83 -9.71
N THR A 82 4.34 7.54 -8.87
CA THR A 82 4.77 8.73 -8.15
C THR A 82 4.82 8.44 -6.65
N ILE A 83 5.88 8.87 -5.98
CA ILE A 83 6.04 8.75 -4.53
C ILE A 83 6.06 10.14 -3.91
N GLY A 84 5.24 10.33 -2.88
CA GLY A 84 5.30 11.49 -2.00
C GLY A 84 6.12 11.16 -0.75
N TYR A 85 7.00 12.07 -0.36
CA TYR A 85 7.86 11.93 0.81
C TYR A 85 7.55 12.99 1.87
N ARG A 86 7.75 12.61 3.14
CA ARG A 86 7.81 13.51 4.29
C ARG A 86 8.90 13.02 5.22
N ASP A 87 9.80 13.90 5.63
CA ASP A 87 10.96 13.55 6.47
C ASP A 87 11.77 12.36 5.90
N ALA A 88 11.99 12.38 4.57
CA ALA A 88 12.67 11.33 3.81
C ALA A 88 12.03 9.93 3.90
N LYS A 89 10.72 9.85 4.19
CA LYS A 89 9.94 8.61 4.23
C LYS A 89 8.76 8.66 3.27
N VAL A 90 8.42 7.51 2.69
CA VAL A 90 7.25 7.32 1.84
C VAL A 90 5.99 7.63 2.64
N VAL A 91 5.20 8.59 2.18
CA VAL A 91 3.89 8.94 2.76
C VAL A 91 2.73 8.87 1.77
N SER A 92 3.05 8.76 0.48
CA SER A 92 2.09 8.52 -0.57
C SER A 92 2.70 7.73 -1.71
N ILE A 93 1.90 6.84 -2.28
CA ILE A 93 2.20 6.07 -3.47
C ILE A 93 1.02 6.28 -4.43
N ILE A 94 1.31 6.76 -5.63
CA ILE A 94 0.33 7.01 -6.68
C ILE A 94 0.74 6.19 -7.89
N LEU A 95 -0.14 5.27 -8.30
CA LEU A 95 -0.02 4.50 -9.53
C LEU A 95 -0.95 5.12 -10.57
N ASN A 96 -0.41 5.64 -11.67
CA ASN A 96 -1.21 6.19 -12.77
C ASN A 96 -1.50 5.13 -13.86
N LYS A 97 -2.22 5.51 -14.91
CA LYS A 97 -2.55 4.60 -16.04
C LYS A 97 -1.34 3.87 -16.65
N ASP A 98 -0.16 4.49 -16.65
CA ASP A 98 1.06 3.94 -17.24
C ASP A 98 1.75 2.92 -16.32
N SER A 99 1.27 2.76 -15.08
CA SER A 99 1.73 1.72 -14.16
C SER A 99 1.14 0.35 -14.43
N LYS A 100 0.14 0.27 -15.33
CA LYS A 100 -0.50 -0.98 -15.70
C LYS A 100 0.54 -1.98 -16.22
N GLY A 101 0.52 -3.18 -15.67
CA GLY A 101 1.44 -4.26 -15.96
C GLY A 101 2.77 -4.17 -15.24
N TYR A 102 3.03 -3.10 -14.47
CA TYR A 102 4.31 -2.86 -13.78
C TYR A 102 4.17 -2.82 -12.26
N PHE A 103 3.05 -2.31 -11.74
CA PHE A 103 2.80 -2.19 -10.31
C PHE A 103 1.36 -2.53 -9.94
N LYS A 104 1.20 -3.14 -8.77
CA LYS A 104 -0.11 -3.39 -8.15
C LYS A 104 -0.05 -3.05 -6.66
N ALA A 105 -1.14 -2.55 -6.09
CA ALA A 105 -1.30 -2.43 -4.65
C ALA A 105 -1.23 -3.82 -3.98
N ALA A 106 -1.02 -3.88 -2.68
CA ALA A 106 -0.89 -5.14 -1.95
C ALA A 106 -2.11 -6.07 -2.13
N ARG A 107 -3.32 -5.50 -2.21
CA ARG A 107 -4.57 -6.24 -2.53
C ARG A 107 -4.73 -6.63 -3.99
N GLY A 108 -3.80 -6.24 -4.85
CA GLY A 108 -3.85 -6.49 -6.28
C GLY A 108 -4.46 -5.35 -7.10
N ALA A 109 -4.85 -4.23 -6.49
CA ALA A 109 -5.43 -3.10 -7.21
C ALA A 109 -4.44 -2.52 -8.23
N GLU A 110 -4.92 -2.29 -9.45
CA GLU A 110 -4.09 -1.86 -10.58
C GLU A 110 -4.87 -0.89 -11.47
N ALA A 111 -4.13 -0.04 -12.19
CA ALA A 111 -4.72 0.76 -13.26
C ALA A 111 -5.44 -0.11 -14.31
N GLY A 112 -6.60 0.35 -14.75
CA GLY A 112 -7.46 -0.33 -15.72
C GLY A 112 -8.46 -1.31 -15.12
N MET A 113 -8.41 -1.61 -13.82
CA MET A 113 -9.48 -2.34 -13.13
C MET A 113 -10.78 -1.56 -13.17
N THR A 114 -11.90 -2.26 -13.13
CA THR A 114 -13.25 -1.68 -13.07
C THR A 114 -13.61 -1.26 -11.65
N HIS A 115 -14.65 -0.43 -11.54
CA HIS A 115 -15.28 -0.11 -10.27
C HIS A 115 -15.57 -1.38 -9.44
N GLN A 116 -16.25 -2.37 -10.03
CA GLN A 116 -16.65 -3.58 -9.29
C GLN A 116 -15.45 -4.40 -8.82
N GLU A 117 -14.38 -4.51 -9.62
CA GLU A 117 -13.15 -5.21 -9.20
C GLU A 117 -12.51 -4.56 -7.98
N ILE A 118 -12.52 -3.22 -7.88
CA ILE A 118 -12.04 -2.53 -6.67
C ILE A 118 -12.90 -2.85 -5.45
N LEU A 119 -14.23 -2.82 -5.60
CA LEU A 119 -15.14 -3.17 -4.50
C LEU A 119 -15.00 -4.63 -4.08
N ASP A 120 -14.64 -5.54 -4.98
CA ASP A 120 -14.38 -6.94 -4.66
C ASP A 120 -13.08 -7.11 -3.86
N LEU A 121 -12.07 -6.27 -4.09
CA LEU A 121 -10.80 -6.29 -3.37
C LEU A 121 -10.86 -5.62 -1.98
N TYR A 122 -11.54 -4.48 -1.87
CA TYR A 122 -11.57 -3.65 -0.66
C TYR A 122 -12.86 -3.78 0.14
N GLY A 123 -13.94 -4.24 -0.48
CA GLY A 123 -15.25 -4.39 0.14
C GLY A 123 -16.15 -3.16 0.00
N LYS A 124 -17.46 -3.35 0.18
CA LYS A 124 -18.50 -2.32 0.00
C LYS A 124 -18.99 -1.69 1.30
N GLU A 125 -18.69 -2.30 2.45
CA GLU A 125 -19.32 -1.94 3.72
C GLU A 125 -18.82 -0.60 4.26
N HIS A 126 -17.55 -0.29 4.02
CA HIS A 126 -16.86 0.84 4.63
C HIS A 126 -16.36 1.87 3.60
N VAL A 127 -17.04 1.94 2.45
CA VAL A 127 -16.73 2.94 1.43
C VAL A 127 -17.07 4.33 1.98
N LEU A 128 -16.08 5.21 2.01
CA LEU A 128 -16.24 6.60 2.45
C LEU A 128 -16.91 7.44 1.35
N VAL A 129 -16.47 7.28 0.11
CA VAL A 129 -17.09 7.91 -1.08
C VAL A 129 -17.15 6.90 -2.20
N GLU A 130 -18.32 6.71 -2.79
CA GLU A 130 -18.54 5.94 -4.01
C GLU A 130 -19.24 6.84 -5.04
N SER A 131 -18.58 7.11 -6.16
CA SER A 131 -19.20 7.82 -7.27
C SER A 131 -18.73 7.23 -8.61
N GLU A 132 -19.26 7.76 -9.71
CA GLU A 132 -18.80 7.41 -11.06
C GLU A 132 -17.31 7.70 -11.29
N ARG A 133 -16.69 8.56 -10.47
CA ARG A 133 -15.33 9.07 -10.68
C ARG A 133 -14.36 8.72 -9.56
N ASN A 134 -14.83 8.25 -8.41
CA ASN A 134 -13.97 7.93 -7.29
C ASN A 134 -14.55 6.85 -6.39
N ILE A 135 -13.66 6.02 -5.85
CA ILE A 135 -13.92 5.16 -4.70
C ILE A 135 -12.89 5.51 -3.65
N ASP A 136 -13.34 5.90 -2.46
CA ASP A 136 -12.46 6.29 -1.36
C ASP A 136 -12.74 5.47 -0.11
N TYR A 137 -11.68 5.09 0.58
CA TYR A 137 -11.70 4.51 1.92
C TYR A 137 -10.83 5.37 2.84
N ALA A 138 -11.21 5.45 4.11
CA ALA A 138 -10.39 6.00 5.18
C ALA A 138 -10.33 5.03 6.34
N TYR A 139 -9.12 4.76 6.83
CA TYR A 139 -8.89 3.82 7.91
C TYR A 139 -7.93 4.41 8.94
N HIS A 140 -8.30 4.36 10.21
CA HIS A 140 -7.47 4.81 11.30
C HIS A 140 -6.71 3.62 11.88
N ILE A 141 -5.39 3.58 11.69
CA ILE A 141 -4.61 2.37 11.95
C ILE A 141 -4.52 2.02 13.43
N GLN A 142 -4.32 3.02 14.30
CA GLN A 142 -4.17 2.78 15.74
C GLN A 142 -5.49 2.39 16.43
N LYS A 143 -6.62 2.78 15.85
CA LYS A 143 -7.97 2.46 16.34
C LYS A 143 -8.55 1.23 15.64
N GLU A 144 -7.85 0.74 14.62
CA GLU A 144 -8.24 -0.36 13.76
C GLU A 144 -9.66 -0.23 13.18
N THR A 145 -10.04 0.98 12.76
CA THR A 145 -11.42 1.28 12.36
C THR A 145 -11.50 2.08 11.07
N PHE A 146 -12.50 1.78 10.25
CA PHE A 146 -12.85 2.61 9.10
C PHE A 146 -13.55 3.88 9.56
N LEU A 147 -13.29 4.98 8.86
CA LEU A 147 -13.87 6.28 9.17
C LEU A 147 -14.95 6.63 8.15
N ASP A 148 -16.11 7.05 8.67
CA ASP A 148 -17.10 7.78 7.90
C ASP A 148 -16.68 9.26 7.72
N GLU A 149 -17.46 10.02 6.95
CA GLU A 149 -17.15 11.43 6.68
C GLU A 149 -17.07 12.26 7.96
N LYS A 150 -17.99 12.05 8.91
CA LYS A 150 -18.03 12.80 10.15
C LYS A 150 -16.79 12.55 11.02
N SER A 151 -16.41 11.29 11.17
CA SER A 151 -15.26 10.86 11.98
C SER A 151 -13.96 11.32 11.33
N LEU A 152 -13.86 11.22 9.99
CA LEU A 152 -12.72 11.75 9.25
C LEU A 152 -12.57 13.27 9.42
N GLN A 153 -13.65 14.03 9.41
CA GLN A 153 -13.58 15.48 9.62
C GLN A 153 -13.17 15.84 11.06
N ALA A 154 -13.63 15.08 12.06
CA ALA A 154 -13.26 15.28 13.45
C ALA A 154 -11.76 15.01 13.71
N GLU A 155 -11.15 14.11 12.92
CA GLU A 155 -9.79 13.62 13.12
C GLU A 155 -8.86 13.97 11.94
N LYS A 156 -9.23 14.97 11.13
CA LYS A 156 -8.61 15.27 9.82
C LYS A 156 -7.09 15.51 9.83
N ASP A 157 -6.52 15.86 10.98
CA ASP A 157 -5.10 16.17 11.17
C ASP A 157 -4.30 14.98 11.74
N ASP A 158 -4.96 13.85 12.02
CA ASP A 158 -4.31 12.64 12.54
C ASP A 158 -3.55 11.90 11.43
N LEU A 159 -2.26 11.68 11.65
CA LEU A 159 -1.35 11.00 10.74
C LEU A 159 -1.52 9.48 10.74
N ALA A 160 -2.24 8.93 11.71
CA ALA A 160 -2.62 7.52 11.76
C ALA A 160 -3.77 7.17 10.81
N ILE A 161 -4.35 8.16 10.13
CA ILE A 161 -5.39 7.96 9.13
C ILE A 161 -4.76 7.75 7.77
N TYR A 162 -5.14 6.65 7.15
CA TYR A 162 -4.73 6.28 5.81
C TYR A 162 -5.90 6.26 4.84
N ARG A 163 -5.56 6.51 3.58
CA ARG A 163 -6.46 6.68 2.45
C ARG A 163 -6.07 5.71 1.36
N ALA A 164 -7.05 4.91 0.93
CA ALA A 164 -7.02 4.21 -0.34
C ALA A 164 -8.05 4.87 -1.25
N SER A 165 -7.59 5.44 -2.35
CA SER A 165 -8.39 6.26 -3.27
C SER A 165 -8.18 5.77 -4.69
N PHE A 166 -9.28 5.54 -5.40
CA PHE A 166 -9.30 5.00 -6.76
C PHE A 166 -10.01 6.00 -7.66
N MET A 167 -9.26 6.69 -8.53
CA MET A 167 -9.83 7.66 -9.46
C MET A 167 -10.22 6.94 -10.75
N LEU A 168 -11.48 7.10 -11.17
CA LEU A 168 -12.05 6.40 -12.31
C LEU A 168 -12.13 7.29 -13.56
N THR A 169 -11.91 6.71 -14.74
CA THR A 169 -12.23 7.32 -16.04
C THR A 169 -13.75 7.45 -16.21
N LYS A 170 -14.20 8.09 -17.29
CA LYS A 170 -15.65 8.19 -17.58
C LYS A 170 -16.25 6.82 -17.90
N GLU A 171 -15.41 5.90 -18.35
CA GLU A 171 -15.75 4.51 -18.67
C GLU A 171 -15.74 3.61 -17.43
N GLY A 172 -15.51 4.16 -16.23
CA GLY A 172 -15.55 3.42 -14.97
C GLY A 172 -14.31 2.56 -14.70
N GLN A 173 -13.19 2.84 -15.39
CA GLN A 173 -11.91 2.15 -15.17
C GLN A 173 -10.99 2.97 -14.28
N VAL A 174 -10.21 2.31 -13.42
CA VAL A 174 -9.21 2.94 -12.56
C VAL A 174 -8.13 3.59 -13.42
N ASN A 175 -8.07 4.92 -13.35
CA ASN A 175 -7.01 5.73 -13.93
C ASN A 175 -5.86 5.95 -12.94
N GLN A 176 -6.17 6.03 -11.64
CA GLN A 176 -5.17 6.16 -10.59
C GLN A 176 -5.54 5.33 -9.36
N VAL A 177 -4.55 4.65 -8.79
CA VAL A 177 -4.58 4.11 -7.42
C VAL A 177 -3.72 5.00 -6.54
N ILE A 178 -4.28 5.51 -5.45
CA ILE A 178 -3.62 6.43 -4.52
C ILE A 178 -3.68 5.80 -3.13
N LEU A 179 -2.51 5.49 -2.56
CA LEU A 179 -2.33 5.04 -1.19
C LEU A 179 -1.58 6.12 -0.43
N SER A 180 -2.14 6.68 0.63
CA SER A 180 -1.50 7.82 1.32
C SER A 180 -1.96 7.99 2.76
N ASP A 181 -1.19 8.73 3.56
CA ASP A 181 -1.73 9.30 4.78
C ASP A 181 -2.68 10.48 4.49
N GLN A 182 -3.54 10.77 5.46
CA GLN A 182 -4.57 11.80 5.37
C GLN A 182 -4.00 13.20 5.14
N ARG A 183 -2.82 13.52 5.69
CA ARG A 183 -2.20 14.83 5.54
C ARG A 183 -1.70 15.04 4.11
N PHE A 184 -1.12 14.01 3.49
CA PHE A 184 -0.76 14.07 2.07
C PHE A 184 -2.01 14.16 1.20
N ALA A 185 -3.04 13.34 1.48
CA ALA A 185 -4.30 13.33 0.72
C ALA A 185 -5.03 14.69 0.71
N THR A 186 -4.82 15.52 1.73
CA THR A 186 -5.42 16.86 1.85
C THR A 186 -4.55 17.98 1.30
N THR A 187 -3.28 17.71 0.99
CA THR A 187 -2.33 18.71 0.46
C THR A 187 -2.62 19.08 -1.01
N PHE A 188 -3.33 18.23 -1.75
CA PHE A 188 -3.61 18.40 -3.19
C PHE A 188 -5.09 18.67 -3.50
N LYS A 189 -5.91 18.95 -2.49
CA LYS A 189 -7.32 19.35 -2.66
C LYS A 189 -7.48 20.86 -2.80
#